data_AF-A0AB94IXX8-F1
#
_entry.id   AF-A0AB94IXX8-F1
#
_cell.length_a   1.000
_cell.length_b   1.000
_cell.length_c   1.000
_cell.angle_alpha   90.00
_cell.angle_beta   90.00
_cell.angle_gamma   90.00
#
_symmetry.space_group_name_H-M   'P 1'
#
loop_
_entity.id
_entity.type
_entity.pdbx_description
1 polymer ?
#
loop_
_entity_poly.entity_id
_entity_poly.type
_entity_poly.pdbx_seq_one_letter_code
_entity_poly.pdbx_strand_id
1 'polypeptide(L)'
;MSRRELLEHIAAVSGTFWIEDGWEPWERMNDWPELELLSAFDFLRPELSEEERGILDGWIEKYAGWREQGIFFQRYRETKGSRFTWKKYRERMEEEFGRLIPRSHWWFWPDDKRGES
;
A
#
# COMPACT_ATOMS: atom_id res chain seq x y z
N MET A 1 20.46 -3.51 8.13
CA MET A 1 19.72 -2.50 7.35
C MET A 1 19.13 -1.51 8.34
N SER A 2 19.45 -0.23 8.21
CA SER A 2 18.88 0.86 9.00
C SER A 2 17.47 1.21 8.52
N ARG A 3 16.71 1.99 9.31
CA ARG A 3 15.39 2.50 8.93
C ARG A 3 15.45 3.28 7.62
N ARG A 4 16.45 4.14 7.48
CA ARG A 4 16.69 4.93 6.26
C ARG A 4 17.00 4.04 5.06
N GLU A 5 17.90 3.07 5.22
CA GLU A 5 18.24 2.12 4.14
C GLU A 5 17.02 1.31 3.71
N LEU A 6 16.15 0.91 4.65
CA LEU A 6 14.90 0.23 4.33
C LEU A 6 13.96 1.17 3.55
N LEU A 7 13.77 2.40 4.02
CA LEU A 7 12.92 3.38 3.34
C LEU A 7 13.41 3.67 1.91
N GLU A 8 14.71 3.92 1.74
CA GLU A 8 15.34 4.13 0.43
C GLU A 8 15.16 2.93 -0.49
N HIS A 9 15.40 1.72 0.03
CA HIS A 9 15.29 0.50 -0.75
C HIS A 9 13.86 0.27 -1.25
N ILE A 10 12.86 0.37 -0.37
CA ILE A 10 11.46 0.14 -0.74
C ILE A 10 10.95 1.25 -1.67
N ALA A 11 11.27 2.52 -1.39
CA ALA A 11 10.88 3.64 -2.25
C ALA A 11 11.49 3.50 -3.66
N ALA A 12 12.72 3.01 -3.79
CA ALA A 12 13.37 2.80 -5.08
C ALA A 12 12.70 1.73 -5.94
N VAL A 13 12.26 0.62 -5.33
CA VAL A 13 11.56 -0.48 -6.03
C VAL A 13 10.04 -0.32 -6.02
N SER A 14 9.57 0.86 -5.60
CA SER A 14 8.16 1.10 -5.39
C SER A 14 7.37 1.05 -6.70
N GLY A 15 6.22 0.40 -6.70
CA GLY A 15 5.34 0.29 -7.86
C GLY A 15 5.76 -0.76 -8.88
N THR A 16 6.88 -1.47 -8.71
CA THR A 16 7.28 -2.55 -9.63
C THR A 16 6.22 -3.63 -9.76
N PHE A 17 5.56 -4.01 -8.65
CA PHE A 17 4.53 -5.05 -8.68
C PHE A 17 3.14 -4.50 -9.05
N TRP A 18 2.78 -3.34 -8.51
CA TRP A 18 1.41 -2.85 -8.61
C TRP A 18 1.19 -1.91 -9.79
N ILE A 19 2.24 -1.29 -10.32
CA ILE A 19 2.12 -0.12 -11.17
C ILE A 19 2.85 -0.25 -12.50
N GLU A 20 4.08 -0.73 -12.49
CA GLU A 20 4.78 -1.01 -13.74
C GLU A 20 3.95 -1.99 -14.57
N ASP A 21 3.68 -1.61 -15.80
CA ASP A 21 2.89 -2.42 -16.72
C ASP A 21 3.78 -3.52 -17.32
N GLY A 22 3.21 -4.68 -17.57
CA GLY A 22 3.95 -5.83 -18.12
C GLY A 22 4.05 -7.06 -17.21
N TRP A 23 3.50 -6.99 -16.00
CA TRP A 23 3.33 -8.15 -15.14
C TRP A 23 1.94 -8.78 -15.37
N GLU A 24 1.83 -10.09 -15.24
CA GLU A 24 0.58 -10.83 -15.19
C GLU A 24 -0.02 -10.80 -13.76
N PRO A 25 -1.35 -10.98 -13.58
CA PRO A 25 -1.98 -10.89 -12.26
C PRO A 25 -1.36 -11.82 -11.21
N TRP A 26 -0.91 -13.02 -11.59
CA TRP A 26 -0.23 -13.97 -10.68
C TRP A 26 1.20 -13.55 -10.33
N GLU A 27 1.89 -12.82 -11.21
CA GLU A 27 3.25 -12.33 -10.92
C GLU A 27 3.22 -11.20 -9.88
N ARG A 28 2.08 -10.50 -9.78
CA ARG A 28 1.78 -9.53 -8.72
C ARG A 28 1.38 -10.18 -7.39
N MET A 29 1.22 -11.51 -7.33
CA MET A 29 0.96 -12.22 -6.07
C MET A 29 2.20 -12.34 -5.19
N ASN A 30 3.34 -11.79 -5.61
CA ASN A 30 4.50 -11.69 -4.74
C ASN A 30 4.10 -10.89 -3.49
N ASP A 31 4.29 -11.49 -2.31
CA ASP A 31 3.85 -10.93 -1.02
C ASP A 31 4.86 -9.86 -0.56
N TRP A 32 5.02 -8.84 -1.40
CA TRP A 32 5.92 -7.72 -1.16
C TRP A 32 5.19 -6.69 -0.28
N PRO A 33 5.67 -6.44 0.96
CA PRO A 33 4.95 -5.67 1.97
C PRO A 33 5.05 -4.16 1.75
N GLU A 34 5.17 -3.72 0.50
CA GLU A 34 5.44 -2.34 0.13
C GLU A 34 4.42 -1.37 0.73
N LEU A 35 3.14 -1.71 0.66
CA LEU A 35 2.06 -0.80 1.05
C LEU A 35 1.83 -0.79 2.56
N GLU A 36 2.09 -1.93 3.20
CA GLU A 36 2.18 -2.07 4.65
C GLU A 36 3.34 -1.21 5.18
N LEU A 37 4.49 -1.24 4.51
CA LEU A 37 5.64 -0.41 4.86
C LEU A 37 5.36 1.08 4.60
N LEU A 38 4.71 1.44 3.50
CA LEU A 38 4.29 2.82 3.24
C LEU A 38 3.40 3.35 4.38
N SER A 39 2.42 2.53 4.80
CA SER A 39 1.53 2.87 5.92
C SER A 39 2.28 2.99 7.24
N ALA A 40 3.25 2.10 7.50
CA ALA A 40 4.07 2.16 8.70
C ALA A 40 4.98 3.40 8.74
N PHE A 41 5.59 3.77 7.61
CA PHE A 41 6.43 4.96 7.52
C PHE A 41 5.63 6.26 7.64
N ASP A 42 4.44 6.34 7.04
CA ASP A 42 3.56 7.49 7.19
C ASP A 42 3.04 7.63 8.63
N PHE A 43 2.76 6.51 9.31
CA PHE A 43 2.45 6.53 10.74
C PHE A 43 3.61 7.06 11.59
N LEU A 44 4.85 6.65 11.26
CA LEU A 44 6.07 7.10 11.97
C LEU A 44 6.58 8.47 11.51
N ARG A 45 5.88 9.16 10.61
CA ARG A 45 6.29 10.45 10.02
C ARG A 45 6.78 11.50 11.03
N PRO A 46 6.18 11.67 12.23
CA PRO A 46 6.68 12.61 13.24
C PRO A 46 8.09 12.29 13.74
N GLU A 47 8.52 11.03 13.67
CA GLU A 47 9.81 10.52 14.15
C GLU A 47 10.88 10.43 13.06
N LEU A 48 10.53 10.77 11.83
CA LEU A 48 11.44 10.74 10.69
C LEU A 48 12.32 12.00 10.67
N SER A 49 13.56 11.83 10.21
CA SER A 49 14.43 12.94 9.85
C SER A 49 13.89 13.68 8.61
N GLU A 50 14.44 14.86 8.30
CA GLU A 50 14.04 15.62 7.11
C GLU A 50 14.34 14.86 5.81
N GLU A 51 15.48 14.19 5.72
CA GLU A 51 15.84 13.34 4.58
C GLU A 51 14.87 12.16 4.42
N GLU A 52 14.56 11.46 5.52
CA GLU A 52 13.60 10.35 5.50
C GLU A 52 12.19 10.83 5.10
N ARG A 53 11.75 12.00 5.58
CA ARG A 53 10.48 12.59 5.15
C ARG A 53 10.46 12.91 3.67
N GLY A 54 11.56 13.44 3.12
CA GLY A 54 11.66 13.72 1.68
C GLY A 54 11.51 12.47 0.81
N ILE A 55 12.12 11.35 1.22
CA ILE A 55 11.97 10.06 0.52
C ILE A 55 10.53 9.55 0.62
N LEU A 56 9.95 9.60 1.81
CA LEU A 56 8.56 9.19 2.04
C LEU A 56 7.58 10.01 1.20
N ASP A 57 7.76 11.34 1.13
CA ASP A 57 6.88 12.22 0.37
C ASP A 57 6.93 11.92 -1.13
N GLY A 58 8.12 11.70 -1.69
CA GLY A 58 8.25 11.27 -3.09
C GLY A 58 7.59 9.92 -3.36
N TRP A 59 7.68 8.98 -2.41
CA TRP A 59 7.00 7.69 -2.51
C TRP A 59 5.46 7.84 -2.46
N ILE A 60 4.93 8.64 -1.53
CA ILE A 60 3.50 8.94 -1.43
C ILE A 60 2.99 9.64 -2.70
N GLU A 61 3.71 10.63 -3.22
CA GLU A 61 3.31 11.40 -4.42
C GLU A 61 3.17 10.49 -5.65
N LYS A 62 4.17 9.63 -5.87
CA LYS A 62 4.17 8.63 -6.95
C LYS A 62 2.89 7.78 -6.91
N TYR A 63 2.49 7.39 -5.71
CA TYR A 63 1.37 6.50 -5.47
C TYR A 63 0.00 7.18 -5.46
N ALA A 64 -0.08 8.43 -5.00
CA ALA A 64 -1.30 9.23 -4.97
C ALA A 64 -1.91 9.38 -6.37
N GLY A 65 -1.09 9.69 -7.38
CA GLY A 65 -1.58 9.83 -8.76
C GLY A 65 -2.23 8.57 -9.33
N TRP A 66 -1.76 7.38 -8.93
CA TRP A 66 -2.34 6.11 -9.37
C TRP A 66 -3.54 5.66 -8.54
N ARG A 67 -3.55 6.03 -7.25
CA ARG A 67 -4.71 5.87 -6.37
C ARG A 67 -5.90 6.65 -6.90
N GLU A 68 -5.70 7.89 -7.34
CA GLU A 68 -6.73 8.72 -7.97
C GLU A 68 -7.28 8.08 -9.25
N GLN A 69 -6.41 7.53 -10.10
CA GLN A 69 -6.81 6.83 -11.34
C GLN A 69 -7.47 5.46 -11.09
N GLY A 70 -7.41 4.96 -9.86
CA GLY A 70 -7.99 3.66 -9.48
C GLY A 70 -7.25 2.42 -10.00
N ILE A 71 -6.14 2.61 -10.72
CA ILE A 71 -5.31 1.54 -11.32
C ILE A 71 -4.89 0.53 -10.26
N PHE A 72 -4.41 1.04 -9.12
CA PHE A 72 -3.99 0.22 -8.00
C PHE A 72 -5.10 -0.72 -7.52
N PHE A 73 -6.31 -0.19 -7.29
CA PHE A 73 -7.44 -0.98 -6.75
C PHE A 73 -7.96 -2.00 -7.76
N GLN A 74 -7.97 -1.64 -9.05
CA GLN A 74 -8.33 -2.57 -10.12
C GLN A 74 -7.38 -3.77 -10.13
N ARG A 75 -6.08 -3.52 -10.17
CA ARG A 75 -5.06 -4.58 -10.22
C ARG A 75 -5.05 -5.43 -8.96
N TYR A 76 -5.25 -4.84 -7.78
CA TYR A 76 -5.38 -5.61 -6.53
C TYR A 76 -6.54 -6.61 -6.60
N ARG A 77 -7.69 -6.17 -7.12
CA ARG A 77 -8.86 -7.04 -7.32
C ARG A 77 -8.61 -8.12 -8.37
N GLU A 78 -7.96 -7.78 -9.49
CA GLU A 78 -7.59 -8.75 -10.54
C GLU A 78 -6.66 -9.83 -9.97
N THR A 79 -5.66 -9.46 -9.18
CA THR A 79 -4.69 -10.37 -8.55
C THR A 79 -5.33 -11.26 -7.47
N LYS A 80 -6.17 -10.71 -6.59
CA LYS A 80 -6.82 -11.50 -5.53
C LYS A 80 -8.08 -12.26 -6.00
N GLY A 81 -8.52 -12.01 -7.23
CA GLY A 81 -9.63 -12.69 -7.89
C GLY A 81 -11.01 -12.12 -7.56
N SER A 82 -12.01 -12.63 -8.27
CA SER A 82 -13.39 -12.08 -8.29
C SER A 82 -14.12 -12.09 -6.94
N ARG A 83 -13.67 -12.91 -5.98
CA ARG A 83 -14.25 -12.98 -4.63
C ARG A 83 -13.68 -11.95 -3.66
N PHE A 84 -12.60 -11.27 -4.04
CA PHE A 84 -12.00 -10.21 -3.25
C PHE A 84 -12.93 -9.01 -3.15
N THR A 85 -13.10 -8.54 -1.92
CA THR A 85 -13.75 -7.29 -1.58
C THR A 85 -12.87 -6.63 -0.53
N TRP A 86 -12.70 -5.32 -0.60
CA TRP A 86 -11.97 -4.59 0.43
C TRP A 86 -12.56 -4.88 1.81
N LYS A 87 -13.89 -4.83 1.96
CA LYS A 87 -14.59 -5.16 3.21
C LYS A 87 -14.09 -6.46 3.87
N LYS A 88 -14.11 -7.59 3.16
CA LYS A 88 -13.60 -8.87 3.68
C LYS A 88 -12.12 -8.84 4.03
N TYR A 89 -11.31 -8.09 3.28
CA TYR A 89 -9.91 -7.90 3.64
C TYR A 89 -9.79 -7.16 4.98
N ARG A 90 -10.60 -6.13 5.26
CA ARG A 90 -10.64 -5.51 6.61
C ARG A 90 -10.97 -6.52 7.67
N GLU A 91 -12.08 -7.23 7.50
CA GLU A 91 -12.59 -8.16 8.50
C GLU A 91 -11.51 -9.18 8.87
N ARG A 92 -10.80 -9.70 7.85
CA ARG A 92 -9.66 -10.59 8.05
C ARG A 92 -8.51 -9.93 8.79
N MET A 93 -8.07 -8.73 8.40
CA MET A 93 -6.96 -8.06 9.09
C MET A 93 -7.33 -7.71 10.54
N GLU A 94 -8.56 -7.27 10.80
CA GLU A 94 -9.04 -6.95 12.15
C GLU A 94 -9.08 -8.20 13.04
N GLU A 95 -9.47 -9.35 12.48
CA GLU A 95 -9.39 -10.67 13.15
C GLU A 95 -7.93 -11.06 13.44
N GLU A 96 -7.05 -11.01 12.43
CA GLU A 96 -5.63 -11.36 12.56
C GLU A 96 -4.90 -10.48 13.60
N PHE A 97 -5.21 -9.19 13.66
CA PHE A 97 -4.61 -8.26 14.62
C PHE A 97 -5.36 -8.16 15.95
N GLY A 98 -6.54 -8.78 16.08
CA GLY A 98 -7.38 -8.70 17.28
C GLY A 98 -7.86 -7.29 17.61
N ARG A 99 -7.92 -6.37 16.63
CA ARG A 99 -8.32 -4.98 16.83
C ARG A 99 -8.88 -4.34 15.57
N LEU A 100 -9.78 -3.37 15.75
CA LEU A 100 -10.21 -2.48 14.67
C LEU A 100 -9.04 -1.60 14.22
N ILE A 101 -8.79 -1.55 12.91
CA ILE A 101 -7.77 -0.66 12.34
C ILE A 101 -8.47 0.45 11.57
N PRO A 102 -8.28 1.73 11.93
CA PRO A 102 -8.92 2.83 11.22
C PRO A 102 -8.52 2.86 9.75
N ARG A 103 -9.44 3.25 8.86
CA ARG A 103 -9.16 3.40 7.41
C ARG A 103 -7.95 4.32 7.15
N SER A 104 -7.77 5.36 7.97
CA SER A 104 -6.66 6.30 7.87
C SER A 104 -5.28 5.68 8.10
N HIS A 105 -5.21 4.45 8.63
CA HIS A 105 -3.95 3.76 8.90
C HIS A 105 -3.54 2.80 7.77
N TRP A 106 -4.31 2.72 6.70
CA TRP A 106 -4.03 1.88 5.55
C TRP A 106 -3.94 2.72 4.29
N TRP A 107 -2.71 3.02 3.87
CA TRP A 107 -2.48 3.85 2.70
C TRP A 107 -3.09 3.26 1.43
N PHE A 108 -3.13 1.93 1.33
CA PHE A 108 -3.67 1.21 0.17
C PHE A 108 -5.17 0.92 0.23
N TRP A 109 -5.86 1.38 1.27
CA TRP A 109 -7.29 1.15 1.42
C TRP A 109 -8.11 2.23 0.70
N PRO A 110 -9.16 1.91 -0.09
CA PRO A 110 -9.97 2.93 -0.76
C PRO A 110 -10.73 3.81 0.24
N ASP A 111 -10.64 5.12 0.05
CA ASP A 111 -11.27 6.18 0.83
C ASP A 111 -12.77 6.38 0.52
N ASP A 112 -13.26 5.82 -0.58
CA ASP A 112 -14.64 5.98 -1.05
C ASP A 112 -15.47 4.68 -0.92
N LYS A 113 -16.62 4.66 -1.60
CA LYS A 113 -17.54 3.51 -1.64
C LYS A 113 -16.90 2.21 -2.10
N ARG A 114 -15.75 2.22 -2.80
CA ARG A 114 -14.99 1.01 -3.18
C ARG A 114 -14.56 0.21 -1.95
N GLY A 115 -14.36 0.87 -0.81
CA GLY A 115 -14.01 0.25 0.47
C GLY A 115 -15.18 -0.36 1.23
N GLU A 116 -16.42 -0.21 0.73
CA GLU A 116 -17.66 -0.64 1.41
C GLU A 116 -18.38 -1.79 0.70
N SER A 117 -18.09 -1.96 -0.59
CA SER A 117 -18.58 -3.05 -1.45
C SER A 117 -17.83 -4.37 -1.26
#